data_AF-A0A1X7TRX6-F1
#
_entry.id   AF-A0A1X7TRX6-F1
#
_cell.length_a   1.000
_cell.length_b   1.000
_cell.length_c   1.000
_cell.angle_alpha   90.00
_cell.angle_beta   90.00
_cell.angle_gamma   90.00
#
_symmetry.space_group_name_H-M   'P 1'
#
loop_
_entity.id
_entity.type
_entity.pdbx_description
1 polymer ?
#
loop_
_entity_poly.entity_id
_entity_poly.type
_entity_poly.pdbx_seq_one_letter_code
_entity_poly.pdbx_strand_id
1 'polypeptide(L)'
;MVHHINFHVDSSPYNHKNSSWLYLRDHCHYQELRRYQNQPAPVLKRSNCIAAIDFGTSSLSVAYTTPTTGGGVKVLPLHSTMERVPNSILIMKEQEGNQYRVIGIGHQAQSTYNGIAKEDAKEFVYFERIKLLLQRDKSLNHDTEVPSLNGGSYYLIEVIAFTIKLLKEKLLTDHLKGVYKSTDFDWVITVPAIWKARARRMMREAAYMVT
;
A
#
# COMPACT_ATOMS: atom_id res chain seq x y z
N MET A 1 -20.46 -7.73 -8.21
CA MET A 1 -19.37 -8.71 -8.09
C MET A 1 -18.09 -7.93 -7.76
N VAL A 2 -17.32 -8.34 -6.75
CA VAL A 2 -16.03 -7.74 -6.35
C VAL A 2 -14.93 -8.72 -6.75
N HIS A 3 -13.80 -8.22 -7.25
CA HIS A 3 -12.63 -9.07 -7.52
C HIS A 3 -11.59 -8.87 -6.41
N HIS A 4 -10.82 -9.93 -6.15
CA HIS A 4 -9.82 -9.98 -5.11
C HIS A 4 -8.45 -10.29 -5.70
N ILE A 5 -7.42 -9.63 -5.19
CA ILE A 5 -6.03 -9.96 -5.46
C ILE A 5 -5.47 -10.59 -4.19
N ASN A 6 -5.15 -11.89 -4.26
CA ASN A 6 -4.46 -12.59 -3.18
C ASN A 6 -2.95 -12.54 -3.43
N PHE A 7 -2.18 -12.28 -2.39
CA PHE A 7 -0.73 -12.38 -2.41
C PHE A 7 -0.21 -12.90 -1.05
N HIS A 8 0.85 -13.69 -1.11
CA HIS A 8 1.44 -14.34 0.06
C HIS A 8 2.95 -14.08 0.08
N VAL A 9 3.49 -13.91 1.28
CA VAL A 9 4.90 -13.60 1.52
C VAL A 9 5.68 -14.92 1.66
N ASP A 10 5.75 -15.75 0.63
CA ASP A 10 6.79 -16.78 0.59
C ASP A 10 7.55 -16.67 -0.74
N SER A 11 8.85 -16.45 -0.62
CA SER A 11 9.85 -16.23 -1.68
C SER A 11 9.80 -14.87 -2.41
N SER A 12 9.96 -13.77 -1.68
CA SER A 12 10.61 -12.59 -2.27
C SER A 12 12.11 -12.91 -2.44
N PRO A 13 12.72 -12.75 -3.63
CA PRO A 13 14.17 -12.84 -3.79
C PRO A 13 14.90 -11.65 -3.12
N TYR A 14 14.17 -10.64 -2.63
CA TYR A 14 14.73 -9.50 -1.92
C TYR A 14 15.07 -9.87 -0.48
N ASN A 15 16.26 -10.45 -0.31
CA ASN A 15 16.86 -10.76 0.98
C ASN A 15 17.06 -9.47 1.78
N HIS A 16 16.19 -9.25 2.77
CA HIS A 16 16.25 -8.17 3.74
C HIS A 16 17.53 -8.25 4.58
N LYS A 17 18.62 -7.64 4.12
CA LYS A 17 19.77 -7.32 4.99
C LYS A 17 20.31 -5.89 4.90
N ASN A 18 19.80 -5.03 4.03
CA ASN A 18 20.10 -3.59 4.04
C ASN A 18 18.88 -2.79 3.60
N SER A 19 18.00 -2.44 4.54
CA SER A 19 16.84 -1.59 4.30
C SER A 19 17.28 -0.11 4.23
N SER A 20 17.98 0.25 3.16
CA SER A 20 18.14 1.63 2.70
C SER A 20 17.36 1.76 1.38
N TRP A 21 16.06 2.08 1.46
CA TRP A 21 15.22 2.19 0.27
C TRP A 21 15.36 3.59 -0.35
N LEU A 22 16.34 3.72 -1.24
CA LEU A 22 16.24 4.52 -2.47
C LEU A 22 15.30 3.73 -3.42
N TYR A 23 14.45 4.29 -4.28
CA TYR A 23 14.69 5.31 -5.30
C TYR A 23 13.36 5.91 -5.79
N LEU A 24 13.31 7.24 -5.90
CA LEU A 24 12.76 7.85 -7.12
C LEU A 24 13.86 7.74 -8.18
N ARG A 25 13.55 7.14 -9.33
CA ARG A 25 14.44 6.87 -10.47
C ARG A 25 15.51 5.81 -10.23
N ASP A 26 15.20 4.55 -10.53
CA ASP A 26 16.18 3.67 -11.19
C ASP A 26 15.50 2.56 -12.01
N HIS A 27 15.74 2.57 -13.33
CA HIS A 27 15.17 1.63 -14.31
C HIS A 27 15.61 0.17 -14.11
N CYS A 28 16.66 -0.08 -13.32
CA CYS A 28 17.31 -1.40 -13.20
C CYS A 28 16.48 -2.41 -12.38
N HIS A 29 15.73 -1.92 -11.38
CA HIS A 29 14.92 -2.76 -10.48
C HIS A 29 13.75 -3.47 -11.21
N TYR A 30 13.32 -2.93 -12.35
CA TYR A 30 12.11 -3.37 -13.07
C TYR A 30 12.32 -4.57 -14.00
N GLN A 31 13.56 -4.89 -14.38
CA GLN A 31 13.82 -6.08 -15.21
C GLN A 31 13.64 -7.39 -14.43
N GLU A 32 13.82 -7.37 -13.10
CA GLU A 32 13.62 -8.53 -12.23
C GLU A 32 12.13 -8.85 -12.02
N LEU A 33 11.27 -7.83 -11.89
CA LEU A 33 9.81 -7.98 -11.79
C LEU A 33 9.21 -8.68 -13.04
N ARG A 34 9.75 -8.40 -14.24
CA ARG A 34 9.33 -9.07 -15.48
C ARG A 34 9.72 -10.55 -15.53
N ARG A 35 10.81 -10.95 -14.87
CA ARG A 35 11.23 -12.36 -14.79
C ARG A 35 10.29 -13.19 -13.90
N TYR A 36 9.71 -12.58 -12.87
CA TYR A 36 8.76 -13.25 -11.98
C TYR A 36 7.36 -13.46 -12.60
N GLN A 37 6.95 -12.60 -13.54
CA GLN A 37 5.67 -12.74 -14.26
C GLN A 37 5.53 -14.02 -15.08
N ASN A 38 6.64 -14.70 -15.38
CA ASN A 38 6.68 -15.97 -16.12
C ASN A 38 6.78 -17.21 -15.22
N GLN A 39 6.68 -17.06 -13.89
CA GLN A 39 6.65 -18.20 -12.98
C GLN A 39 5.20 -18.64 -12.70
N PRO A 40 4.94 -19.96 -12.58
CA PRO A 40 3.63 -20.44 -12.17
C PRO A 40 3.28 -19.84 -10.81
N ALA A 41 2.00 -19.47 -10.62
CA ALA A 41 1.54 -18.93 -9.35
C ALA A 41 1.94 -19.89 -8.21
N PRO A 42 2.64 -19.41 -7.17
CA PRO A 42 3.05 -20.27 -6.08
C PRO A 42 1.83 -20.96 -5.48
N VAL A 43 1.94 -22.25 -5.19
CA VAL A 43 0.89 -23.01 -4.52
C VAL A 43 0.72 -22.40 -3.13
N LEU A 44 -0.36 -21.61 -2.96
CA LEU A 44 -0.66 -20.94 -1.70
C LEU A 44 -0.86 -21.99 -0.61
N LYS A 45 0.10 -22.10 0.31
CA LYS A 45 -0.12 -22.77 1.58
C LYS A 45 -1.10 -21.89 2.35
N ARG A 46 -2.35 -22.35 2.47
CA ARG A 46 -3.41 -21.58 3.12
C ARG A 46 -2.97 -21.16 4.51
N SER A 47 -2.99 -19.86 4.78
CA SER A 47 -2.78 -19.36 6.13
C SER A 47 -4.07 -19.46 6.95
N ASN A 48 -3.92 -19.62 8.26
CA ASN A 48 -5.01 -19.46 9.22
C ASN A 48 -5.28 -17.99 9.58
N CYS A 49 -4.46 -17.06 9.07
CA CYS A 49 -4.69 -15.62 9.19
C CYS A 49 -4.94 -15.02 7.81
N ILE A 50 -5.99 -14.22 7.69
CA ILE A 50 -6.35 -13.52 6.45
C ILE A 50 -6.53 -12.06 6.79
N ALA A 51 -5.97 -11.18 5.96
CA ALA A 51 -6.18 -9.73 6.06
C ALA A 51 -6.65 -9.18 4.72
N ALA A 52 -7.75 -8.43 4.73
CA ALA A 52 -8.35 -7.82 3.56
C ALA A 52 -8.27 -6.29 3.66
N ILE A 53 -7.64 -5.67 2.66
CA ILE A 53 -7.50 -4.23 2.51
C ILE A 53 -8.58 -3.75 1.55
N ASP A 54 -9.49 -2.91 2.05
CA ASP A 54 -10.39 -2.11 1.21
C ASP A 54 -9.67 -0.81 0.82
N PHE A 55 -8.98 -0.85 -0.32
CA PHE A 55 -8.40 0.34 -0.91
C PHE A 55 -9.52 1.09 -1.65
N GLY A 56 -10.40 1.80 -0.93
CA GLY A 56 -11.57 2.47 -1.49
C GLY A 56 -11.25 3.82 -2.16
N THR A 57 -12.23 4.39 -2.86
CA THR A 57 -12.04 5.71 -3.50
C THR A 57 -11.90 6.81 -2.46
N SER A 58 -12.85 6.87 -1.54
CA SER A 58 -12.91 7.91 -0.51
C SER A 58 -12.23 7.49 0.78
N SER A 59 -11.92 6.20 0.95
CA SER A 59 -11.60 5.66 2.26
C SER A 59 -10.77 4.39 2.21
N LEU A 60 -10.05 4.12 3.29
CA LEU A 60 -9.24 2.93 3.53
C LEU A 60 -9.79 2.20 4.77
N SER A 61 -9.78 0.88 4.74
CA SER A 61 -10.05 0.03 5.90
C SER A 61 -9.34 -1.32 5.77
N VAL A 62 -9.07 -1.98 6.90
CA VAL A 62 -8.47 -3.32 6.94
C VAL A 62 -9.34 -4.22 7.80
N ALA A 63 -9.80 -5.34 7.24
CA ALA A 63 -10.44 -6.41 8.00
C ALA A 63 -9.48 -7.59 8.12
N TYR A 64 -9.58 -8.36 9.20
CA TYR A 64 -8.72 -9.51 9.40
C TYR A 64 -9.42 -10.60 10.22
N THR A 65 -8.89 -11.81 10.12
CA THR A 65 -9.20 -12.95 10.98
C THR A 65 -7.91 -13.69 11.30
N THR A 66 -7.83 -14.26 12.50
CA THR A 66 -6.69 -15.06 12.96
C THR A 66 -7.21 -16.20 13.84
N PRO A 67 -6.38 -17.19 14.21
CA PRO A 67 -6.78 -18.20 15.20
C PRO A 67 -7.31 -17.59 16.51
N THR A 68 -6.76 -16.46 16.95
CA THR A 68 -7.18 -15.78 18.17
C THR A 68 -8.52 -15.05 18.05
N THR A 69 -9.03 -14.80 16.84
CA THR A 69 -10.37 -14.23 16.66
C THR A 69 -11.48 -15.29 16.70
N GLY A 70 -11.14 -16.57 16.84
CA GLY A 70 -12.13 -17.67 16.90
C GLY A 70 -12.95 -17.81 15.62
N GLY A 71 -12.37 -17.42 14.47
CA GLY A 71 -13.07 -17.39 13.18
C GLY A 71 -13.90 -16.13 12.93
N GLY A 72 -14.01 -15.22 13.90
CA GLY A 72 -14.68 -13.94 13.73
C GLY A 72 -13.85 -12.96 12.90
N VAL A 73 -14.52 -12.24 11.99
CA VAL A 73 -13.91 -11.11 11.27
C VAL A 73 -13.86 -9.90 12.20
N LYS A 74 -12.69 -9.27 12.29
CA LYS A 74 -12.47 -7.99 12.98
C LYS A 74 -12.10 -6.92 11.96
N VAL A 75 -12.45 -5.68 12.22
CA VAL A 75 -11.98 -4.53 11.45
C VAL A 75 -10.98 -3.76 12.31
N LEU A 76 -9.88 -3.37 11.71
CA LEU A 76 -8.80 -2.64 12.37
C LEU A 76 -9.20 -1.18 12.56
N PRO A 77 -9.19 -0.64 13.79
CA PRO A 77 -9.26 0.80 14.01
C PRO A 77 -7.98 1.46 13.51
N LEU A 78 -8.06 2.16 12.38
CA LEU A 78 -6.90 2.81 11.73
C LEU A 78 -6.54 4.15 12.38
N HIS A 79 -7.51 4.80 13.04
CA HIS A 79 -7.29 6.02 13.81
C HIS A 79 -8.27 6.09 14.98
N SER A 80 -7.76 6.05 16.21
CA SER A 80 -8.58 5.99 17.43
C SER A 80 -9.57 4.82 17.36
N THR A 81 -10.88 5.07 17.34
CA THR A 81 -11.93 4.05 17.20
C THR A 81 -12.44 3.88 15.77
N MET A 82 -11.87 4.62 14.80
CA MET A 82 -12.37 4.63 13.41
C MET A 82 -11.78 3.48 12.60
N GLU A 83 -12.65 2.58 12.17
CA GLU A 83 -12.32 1.41 11.33
C GLU A 83 -12.16 1.76 9.84
N ARG A 84 -12.75 2.89 9.43
CA ARG A 84 -12.69 3.42 8.07
C ARG A 84 -12.23 4.86 8.13
N VAL A 85 -11.14 5.16 7.44
CA VAL A 85 -10.53 6.50 7.41
C VAL A 85 -10.49 7.02 5.98
N PRO A 86 -10.36 8.33 5.75
CA PRO A 86 -10.20 8.87 4.41
C PRO A 86 -9.03 8.21 3.65
N ASN A 87 -9.16 8.11 2.33
CA ASN A 87 -8.04 7.72 1.46
C ASN A 87 -7.13 8.92 1.27
N SER A 88 -6.37 9.19 2.33
CA SER A 88 -5.37 10.23 2.42
C SER A 88 -4.12 9.66 3.07
N ILE A 89 -2.95 10.04 2.54
CA ILE A 89 -1.66 9.68 3.12
C ILE A 89 -0.75 10.90 3.11
N LEU A 90 0.09 11.01 4.14
CA LEU A 90 1.12 12.02 4.25
C LEU A 90 2.47 11.32 4.33
N ILE A 91 3.37 11.68 3.42
CA ILE A 91 4.72 11.14 3.33
C ILE A 91 5.69 12.26 3.65
N MET A 92 6.73 11.96 4.42
CA MET A 92 7.85 12.83 4.69
C MET A 92 9.04 12.39 3.83
N LYS A 93 9.73 13.37 3.23
CA LYS A 93 10.98 13.21 2.50
C LYS A 93 12.12 13.38 3.50
N GLU A 94 12.85 12.32 3.77
CA GLU A 94 14.04 12.41 4.61
C GLU A 94 15.19 13.00 3.77
N GLN A 95 15.84 14.04 4.31
CA GLN A 95 16.86 14.82 3.58
C GLN A 95 18.12 13.99 3.30
N GLU A 96 18.45 13.01 4.15
CA GLU A 96 19.54 12.07 3.94
C GLU A 96 19.04 10.79 3.26
N GLY A 97 19.56 10.51 2.06
CA GLY A 97 19.34 9.23 1.38
C GLY A 97 18.08 9.12 0.51
N ASN A 98 17.36 10.22 0.23
CA ASN A 98 16.13 10.22 -0.58
C ASN A 98 15.08 9.20 -0.10
N GLN A 99 14.97 9.03 1.22
CA GLN A 99 14.01 8.08 1.78
C GLN A 99 12.64 8.72 1.95
N TYR A 100 11.60 7.92 1.70
CA TYR A 100 10.21 8.32 1.86
C TYR A 100 9.61 7.54 3.02
N ARG A 101 9.09 8.26 4.01
CA ARG A 101 8.40 7.65 5.16
C ARG A 101 6.96 8.12 5.21
N VAL A 102 6.02 7.18 5.20
CA VAL A 102 4.61 7.53 5.42
C VAL A 102 4.45 7.84 6.92
N ILE A 103 4.01 9.05 7.23
CA ILE A 103 3.91 9.56 8.61
C ILE A 103 2.46 9.83 9.04
N GLY A 104 1.50 9.71 8.13
CA GLY A 104 0.08 9.89 8.45
C GLY A 104 -0.84 9.21 7.45
N ILE A 105 -2.03 8.84 7.94
CA ILE A 105 -3.13 8.28 7.15
C ILE A 105 -4.46 8.91 7.57
N GLY A 106 -5.40 9.00 6.64
CA GLY A 106 -6.77 9.38 6.97
C GLY A 106 -6.88 10.80 7.53
N HIS A 107 -7.67 10.94 8.59
CA HIS A 107 -7.84 12.22 9.27
C HIS A 107 -6.55 12.75 9.87
N GLN A 108 -5.63 11.87 10.31
CA GLN A 108 -4.32 12.30 10.79
C GLN A 108 -3.52 12.96 9.65
N ALA A 109 -3.46 12.32 8.47
CA ALA A 109 -2.78 12.91 7.30
C ALA A 109 -3.38 14.27 6.93
N GLN A 110 -4.71 14.38 6.90
CA GLN A 110 -5.41 15.62 6.59
C GLN A 110 -5.10 16.72 7.60
N SER A 111 -5.22 16.42 8.90
CA SER A 111 -4.98 17.37 9.97
C SER A 111 -3.51 17.83 10.00
N THR A 112 -2.57 16.90 9.87
CA THR A 112 -1.14 17.23 9.84
C THR A 112 -0.81 18.06 8.60
N TYR A 113 -1.32 17.70 7.42
CA TYR A 113 -1.11 18.48 6.20
C TYR A 113 -1.62 19.91 6.31
N ASN A 114 -2.83 20.09 6.86
CA ASN A 114 -3.41 21.42 7.04
C ASN A 114 -2.67 22.27 8.09
N GLY A 115 -1.91 21.64 8.99
CA GLY A 115 -1.11 22.31 10.01
C GLY A 115 0.35 22.57 9.61
N ILE A 116 0.82 22.05 8.47
CA ILE A 116 2.20 22.26 8.00
C ILE A 116 2.39 23.71 7.56
N ALA A 117 3.46 24.34 8.05
CA ALA A 117 3.87 25.68 7.62
C ALA A 117 4.33 25.67 6.15
N LYS A 118 4.17 26.79 5.43
CA LYS A 118 4.43 26.84 3.98
C LYS A 118 5.90 26.56 3.64
N GLU A 119 6.79 26.99 4.51
CA GLU A 119 8.25 26.81 4.46
C GLU A 119 8.65 25.33 4.52
N ASP A 120 7.89 24.50 5.24
CA ASP A 120 8.17 23.08 5.46
C ASP A 120 7.43 22.19 4.45
N ALA A 121 6.44 22.73 3.73
CA ALA A 121 5.58 21.99 2.81
C ALA A 121 6.36 21.19 1.74
N LYS A 122 7.57 21.63 1.38
CA LYS A 122 8.47 20.95 0.43
C LYS A 122 8.96 19.58 0.91
N GLU A 123 9.02 19.38 2.22
CA GLU A 123 9.53 18.17 2.88
C GLU A 123 8.46 17.08 2.97
N PHE A 124 7.21 17.41 2.69
CA PHE A 124 6.11 16.46 2.74
C PHE A 124 5.63 16.12 1.32
N VAL A 125 4.80 15.10 1.22
CA VAL A 125 4.04 14.74 0.03
C VAL A 125 2.66 14.30 0.50
N TYR A 126 1.62 14.97 0.01
CA TYR A 126 0.25 14.68 0.41
C TYR A 126 -0.58 14.22 -0.78
N PHE A 127 -1.30 13.10 -0.59
CA PHE A 127 -2.24 12.55 -1.57
C PHE A 127 -3.61 12.34 -0.94
N GLU A 128 -4.66 12.56 -1.75
CA GLU A 128 -6.03 12.18 -1.40
C GLU A 128 -6.74 11.54 -2.61
N ARG A 129 -7.60 10.55 -2.34
CA ARG A 129 -8.49 9.89 -3.31
C ARG A 129 -7.77 9.32 -4.53
N ILE A 130 -6.56 8.82 -4.33
CA ILE A 130 -5.67 8.40 -5.42
C ILE A 130 -6.25 7.30 -6.32
N LYS A 131 -7.18 6.49 -5.79
CA LYS A 131 -7.92 5.47 -6.56
C LYS A 131 -8.66 6.04 -7.77
N LEU A 132 -9.07 7.32 -7.74
CA LEU A 132 -9.71 7.96 -8.89
C LEU A 132 -8.78 8.02 -10.11
N LEU A 133 -7.46 8.05 -9.89
CA LEU A 133 -6.46 8.15 -10.95
C LEU A 133 -6.31 6.82 -11.70
N LEU A 134 -6.61 5.70 -11.04
CA LEU A 134 -6.68 4.37 -11.67
C LEU A 134 -7.90 4.21 -12.61
N GLN A 135 -8.90 5.10 -12.53
CA GLN A 135 -10.13 4.99 -13.34
C GLN A 135 -10.05 5.71 -14.71
N ARG A 136 -9.12 6.65 -14.91
CA ARG A 136 -9.06 7.55 -16.10
C ARG A 136 -8.43 6.91 -17.36
N ASP A 137 -8.66 5.62 -17.52
CA ASP A 137 -7.79 4.65 -18.19
C ASP A 137 -7.80 4.69 -19.74
N LYS A 138 -6.81 5.35 -20.33
CA LYS A 138 -6.31 5.00 -21.68
C LYS A 138 -4.82 4.62 -21.72
N SER A 139 -3.97 5.21 -20.88
CA SER A 139 -2.50 5.05 -20.94
C SER A 139 -1.85 4.58 -19.63
N LEU A 140 -2.62 3.99 -18.71
CA LEU A 140 -2.10 3.57 -17.40
C LEU A 140 -0.95 2.56 -17.55
N ASN A 141 0.22 2.89 -17.01
CA ASN A 141 1.44 2.10 -17.05
C ASN A 141 2.32 2.40 -15.81
N HIS A 142 3.45 1.70 -15.67
CA HIS A 142 4.39 1.89 -14.56
C HIS A 142 4.92 3.33 -14.41
N ASP A 143 5.09 4.04 -15.53
CA ASP A 143 5.58 5.42 -15.56
C ASP A 143 4.46 6.45 -15.32
N THR A 144 3.24 6.00 -14.99
CA THR A 144 2.14 6.92 -14.72
C THR A 144 2.42 7.68 -13.45
N GLU A 145 2.77 8.95 -13.61
CA GLU A 145 2.98 9.86 -12.51
C GLU A 145 1.68 10.55 -12.10
N VAL A 146 1.64 10.95 -10.83
CA VAL A 146 0.53 11.69 -10.22
C VAL A 146 1.06 12.90 -9.46
N PRO A 147 0.39 14.06 -9.60
CA PRO A 147 0.79 15.24 -8.85
C PRO A 147 0.40 15.06 -7.37
N SER A 148 1.29 15.45 -6.47
CA SER A 148 0.89 15.64 -5.07
C SER A 148 0.21 17.01 -4.88
N LEU A 149 -0.58 17.14 -3.82
CA LEU A 149 -1.32 18.38 -3.53
C LEU A 149 -0.43 19.57 -3.16
N ASN A 150 0.81 19.31 -2.75
CA ASN A 150 1.83 20.29 -2.41
C ASN A 150 2.93 20.45 -3.46
N GLY A 151 2.78 19.83 -4.63
CA GLY A 151 3.72 19.95 -5.75
C GLY A 151 4.74 18.80 -5.86
N GLY A 152 5.14 18.51 -7.09
CA GLY A 152 5.94 17.35 -7.46
C GLY A 152 5.11 16.26 -8.14
N SER A 153 5.79 15.32 -8.79
CA SER A 153 5.21 14.23 -9.56
C SER A 153 5.81 12.92 -9.08
N TYR A 154 4.97 11.92 -8.78
CA TYR A 154 5.38 10.65 -8.19
C TYR A 154 4.72 9.49 -8.91
N TYR A 155 5.37 8.32 -8.98
CA TYR A 155 4.77 7.17 -9.63
C TYR A 155 3.56 6.66 -8.85
N LEU A 156 2.43 6.53 -9.53
CA LEU A 156 1.18 6.07 -8.94
C LEU A 156 1.34 4.70 -8.24
N ILE A 157 2.10 3.80 -8.85
CA ILE A 157 2.36 2.46 -8.30
C ILE A 157 3.05 2.53 -6.92
N GLU A 158 4.00 3.45 -6.73
CA GLU A 158 4.71 3.64 -5.48
C GLU A 158 3.80 4.20 -4.40
N VAL A 159 2.95 5.17 -4.74
CA VAL A 159 2.00 5.74 -3.77
C VAL A 159 0.99 4.69 -3.29
N ILE A 160 0.52 3.82 -4.20
CA ILE A 160 -0.32 2.67 -3.85
C ILE A 160 0.45 1.70 -2.94
N ALA A 161 1.70 1.37 -3.29
CA ALA A 161 2.56 0.48 -2.51
C ALA A 161 2.78 1.03 -1.09
N PHE A 162 3.14 2.31 -0.95
CA PHE A 162 3.30 2.97 0.35
C PHE A 162 2.04 2.91 1.20
N THR A 163 0.87 3.09 0.59
CA THR A 163 -0.41 2.98 1.31
C THR A 163 -0.66 1.55 1.78
N ILE A 164 -0.44 0.55 0.91
CA ILE A 164 -0.60 -0.87 1.29
C ILE A 164 0.36 -1.22 2.44
N LYS A 165 1.63 -0.83 2.34
CA LYS A 165 2.64 -1.06 3.37
C LYS A 165 2.21 -0.48 4.72
N LEU A 166 1.76 0.77 4.73
CA LEU A 166 1.30 1.40 5.97
C LEU A 166 0.12 0.65 6.59
N LEU A 167 -0.85 0.20 5.78
CA LEU A 167 -1.99 -0.57 6.28
C LEU A 167 -1.56 -1.94 6.85
N LYS A 168 -0.55 -2.58 6.25
CA LYS A 168 0.06 -3.80 6.79
C LYS A 168 0.73 -3.52 8.15
N GLU A 169 1.53 -2.46 8.23
CA GLU A 169 2.23 -2.05 9.46
C GLU A 169 1.26 -1.68 10.58
N LYS A 170 0.16 -0.99 10.26
CA LYS A 170 -0.92 -0.69 11.23
C LYS A 170 -1.53 -1.96 11.82
N LEU A 171 -1.73 -3.00 11.02
CA LEU A 171 -2.22 -4.28 11.53
C LEU A 171 -1.17 -5.01 12.38
N LEU A 172 0.05 -5.13 11.87
CA LEU A 172 1.07 -6.01 12.46
C LEU A 172 1.83 -5.37 13.61
N THR A 173 2.23 -4.11 13.46
CA THR A 173 3.13 -3.41 14.39
C THR A 173 2.35 -2.70 15.49
N ASP A 174 1.18 -2.15 15.16
CA ASP A 174 0.40 -1.36 16.13
C ASP A 174 -0.65 -2.23 16.85
N HIS A 175 -1.32 -3.14 16.12
CA HIS A 175 -2.46 -3.89 16.65
C HIS A 175 -2.15 -5.34 17.07
N LEU A 176 -1.34 -6.07 16.29
CA LEU A 176 -0.99 -7.47 16.53
C LEU A 176 0.48 -7.69 16.93
N LYS A 177 1.07 -6.66 17.55
CA LYS A 177 2.51 -6.56 17.80
C LYS A 177 3.06 -7.79 18.52
N GLY A 178 4.05 -8.43 17.90
CA GLY A 178 4.77 -9.56 18.49
C GLY A 178 4.01 -10.90 18.48
N VAL A 179 2.77 -10.93 17.97
CA VAL A 179 1.95 -12.15 17.89
C VAL A 179 2.02 -12.77 16.49
N TYR A 180 1.96 -11.93 15.46
CA TYR A 180 1.96 -12.37 14.06
C TYR A 180 2.95 -11.56 13.23
N LYS A 181 3.47 -12.19 12.18
CA LYS A 181 4.32 -11.61 11.15
C LYS A 181 3.54 -11.43 9.86
N SER A 182 4.05 -10.61 8.94
CA SER A 182 3.42 -10.44 7.63
C SER A 182 3.30 -11.74 6.83
N THR A 183 4.24 -12.67 7.02
CA THR A 183 4.26 -14.01 6.40
C THR A 183 3.18 -14.94 6.92
N ASP A 184 2.63 -14.63 8.10
CA ASP A 184 1.55 -15.42 8.68
C ASP A 184 0.20 -15.07 8.05
N PHE A 185 0.10 -14.08 7.16
CA PHE A 185 -1.17 -13.64 6.58
C PHE A 185 -1.25 -13.92 5.08
N ASP A 186 -2.41 -14.42 4.66
CA ASP A 186 -2.86 -14.28 3.27
C ASP A 186 -3.47 -12.89 3.10
N TRP A 187 -2.81 -12.04 2.32
CA TRP A 187 -3.25 -10.67 2.09
C TRP A 187 -4.16 -10.59 0.87
N VAL A 188 -5.27 -9.88 1.05
CA VAL A 188 -6.29 -9.65 0.03
C VAL A 188 -6.44 -8.16 -0.20
N ILE A 189 -6.38 -7.70 -1.44
CA ILE A 189 -6.76 -6.32 -1.79
C ILE A 189 -8.02 -6.36 -2.64
N THR A 190 -9.02 -5.56 -2.26
CA THR A 190 -10.25 -5.42 -3.04
C THR A 190 -10.03 -4.50 -4.23
N VAL A 191 -10.47 -4.93 -5.41
CA VAL A 191 -10.46 -4.10 -6.63
C VAL A 191 -11.86 -4.07 -7.25
N PRO A 192 -12.35 -2.90 -7.73
CA PRO A 192 -13.66 -2.81 -8.38
C PRO A 192 -13.72 -3.71 -9.62
N ALA A 193 -14.84 -4.41 -9.82
CA ALA A 193 -14.97 -5.30 -10.97
C ALA A 193 -14.94 -4.59 -12.33
N ILE A 194 -15.36 -3.33 -12.39
CA ILE A 194 -15.38 -2.52 -13.62
C ILE A 194 -13.99 -2.08 -14.10
N TRP A 195 -12.93 -2.32 -13.31
CA TRP A 195 -11.59 -1.91 -13.71
C TRP A 195 -11.09 -2.67 -14.93
N LYS A 196 -10.27 -2.02 -15.74
CA LYS A 196 -9.60 -2.72 -16.85
C LYS A 196 -8.43 -3.56 -16.33
N ALA A 197 -7.94 -4.46 -17.18
CA ALA A 197 -6.83 -5.35 -16.83
C ALA A 197 -5.57 -4.59 -16.36
N ARG A 198 -5.30 -3.40 -16.93
CA ARG A 198 -4.14 -2.57 -16.56
C ARG A 198 -4.22 -2.05 -15.12
N ALA A 199 -5.36 -1.50 -14.71
CA ALA A 199 -5.54 -1.04 -13.33
C ALA A 199 -5.44 -2.19 -12.30
N ARG A 200 -6.01 -3.37 -12.62
CA ARG A 200 -5.84 -4.57 -11.78
C ARG A 200 -4.38 -5.03 -11.69
N ARG A 201 -3.64 -4.97 -12.80
CA ARG A 201 -2.21 -5.28 -12.84
C ARG A 201 -1.41 -4.32 -11.98
N MET A 202 -1.66 -3.02 -12.07
CA MET A 202 -0.97 -2.00 -11.27
C MET A 202 -1.14 -2.24 -9.76
N MET A 203 -2.35 -2.56 -9.29
CA MET A 203 -2.56 -2.92 -7.87
C MET A 203 -1.79 -4.16 -7.45
N ARG A 204 -1.73 -5.16 -8.33
CA ARG A 204 -1.00 -6.41 -8.07
C ARG A 204 0.49 -6.15 -7.96
N GLU A 205 1.06 -5.37 -8.89
CA GLU A 205 2.47 -5.01 -8.87
C GLU A 205 2.80 -4.16 -7.63
N ALA A 206 1.97 -3.18 -7.29
CA ALA A 206 2.14 -2.40 -6.06
C ALA A 206 2.12 -3.26 -4.79
N ALA A 207 1.26 -4.29 -4.74
CA ALA A 207 1.22 -5.23 -3.63
C ALA A 207 2.51 -6.06 -3.53
N TYR A 208 3.06 -6.52 -4.65
CA TYR A 208 4.31 -7.27 -4.68
C TYR A 208 5.53 -6.45 -4.26
N MET A 209 5.52 -5.13 -4.47
CA MET A 209 6.60 -4.24 -4.00
C MET A 209 6.73 -4.18 -2.47
N VAL A 210 5.71 -4.60 -1.74
CA VAL A 210 5.63 -4.49 -0.26
C VAL A 210 5.35 -5.83 0.40
N THR A 211 5.64 -6.91 -0.31
CA THR A 211 5.48 -8.29 0.16
C THR A 211 6.71 -8.72 0.92
#